data_AF-A0A6I6JW00-F1
#
_entry.id   AF-A0A6I6JW00-F1
#
_cell.length_a   1.000
_cell.length_b   1.000
_cell.length_c   1.000
_cell.angle_alpha   90.00
_cell.angle_beta   90.00
_cell.angle_gamma   90.00
#
_symmetry.space_group_name_H-M   'P 1'
#
loop_
_entity.id
_entity.type
_entity.pdbx_description
1 polymer ?
#
loop_
_entity_poly.entity_id
_entity_poly.type
_entity_poly.pdbx_seq_one_letter_code
_entity_poly.pdbx_strand_id
1 'polypeptide(L)'
;MKFLTLSIILAALAFSGRGFENEKASLKAAKNIVYVIAHRGAHKGIPENSLPAYQKAIDLGCDYVEIDVRTTKDNKFVSIHNSSVDNYVLDKKGKVNNFTLAELKALDIGAKVGSEWKNTRIPTFEEILELCCGKIGIYIDLKDAPIPELMKLIRKYHMEQDVLWYIPANYFEQIENIEQVFGNSFPMCPILAPKET
;
A
#
# COMPACT_ATOMS: atom_id res chain seq x y z
N MET A 1 24.87 74.71 13.58
CA MET A 1 24.96 73.80 12.43
C MET A 1 26.09 72.80 12.67
N LYS A 2 25.77 71.62 13.22
CA LYS A 2 26.47 70.33 13.06
C LYS A 2 25.73 69.29 13.93
N PHE A 3 24.84 68.57 13.28
CA PHE A 3 24.45 67.22 13.66
C PHE A 3 25.62 66.28 13.33
N LEU A 4 25.87 65.25 14.13
CA LEU A 4 25.87 63.89 13.57
C LEU A 4 25.62 62.86 14.66
N THR A 5 24.59 62.09 14.38
CA THR A 5 23.92 61.08 15.18
C THR A 5 24.69 59.76 15.21
N LEU A 6 24.64 59.15 16.38
CA LEU A 6 24.88 57.73 16.63
C LEU A 6 23.89 56.89 15.82
N SER A 7 24.34 55.86 15.09
CA SER A 7 23.44 54.84 14.55
C SER A 7 24.13 53.49 14.60
N ILE A 8 23.72 52.71 15.59
CA ILE A 8 24.04 51.29 15.77
C ILE A 8 23.21 50.53 14.74
N ILE A 9 23.87 49.85 13.81
CA ILE A 9 23.23 48.94 12.87
C ILE A 9 23.01 47.61 13.60
N LEU A 10 21.78 47.38 14.06
CA LEU A 10 21.34 46.07 14.52
C LEU A 10 20.69 45.35 13.33
N ALA A 11 21.45 44.50 12.65
CA ALA A 11 20.92 43.63 11.61
C ALA A 11 20.09 42.51 12.25
N ALA A 12 18.79 42.75 12.40
CA ALA A 12 17.84 41.69 12.67
C ALA A 12 17.70 40.85 11.40
N LEU A 13 18.39 39.71 11.33
CA LEU A 13 18.02 38.65 10.40
C LEU A 13 16.61 38.20 10.80
N ALA A 14 15.61 38.64 10.05
CA ALA A 14 14.31 37.99 10.01
C ALA A 14 14.55 36.59 9.43
N PHE A 15 14.83 35.64 10.32
CA PHE A 15 14.64 34.23 10.04
C PHE A 15 13.14 34.08 9.83
N SER A 16 12.69 34.23 8.59
CA SER A 16 11.35 33.85 8.19
C SER A 16 11.25 32.37 8.48
N GLY A 17 10.70 32.03 9.65
CA GLY A 17 10.28 30.69 9.95
C GLY A 17 9.34 30.29 8.83
N ARG A 18 9.85 29.51 7.88
CA ARG A 18 9.00 28.53 7.21
C ARG A 18 8.53 27.65 8.35
N GLY A 19 7.34 27.95 8.86
CA GLY A 19 6.61 26.96 9.63
C GLY A 19 6.64 25.70 8.79
N PHE A 20 7.22 24.64 9.35
CA PHE A 20 6.89 23.30 8.89
C PHE A 20 5.41 23.14 9.23
N GLU A 21 4.53 23.65 8.38
CA GLU A 21 3.16 23.21 8.37
C GLU A 21 3.24 21.71 8.10
N ASN A 22 2.90 20.98 9.14
CA ASN A 22 2.75 19.54 9.14
C ASN A 22 1.55 19.26 8.23
N GLU A 23 1.79 19.24 6.90
CA GLU A 23 0.80 18.77 5.93
C GLU A 23 0.48 17.33 6.33
N LYS A 24 -0.61 17.17 7.07
CA LYS A 24 -1.11 15.85 7.44
C LYS A 24 -1.29 15.09 6.13
N ALA A 25 -0.70 13.90 6.05
CA ALA A 25 -0.92 12.99 4.95
C ALA A 25 -2.43 12.91 4.67
N SER A 26 -2.83 13.36 3.48
CA SER A 26 -4.21 13.34 3.04
C SER A 26 -4.32 12.35 1.89
N LEU A 27 -5.41 11.60 1.85
CA LEU A 27 -5.69 10.73 0.71
C LEU A 27 -5.65 11.57 -0.56
N LYS A 28 -5.09 11.02 -1.64
CA LYS A 28 -5.22 11.63 -2.97
C LYS A 28 -6.68 11.94 -3.20
N ALA A 29 -6.99 13.16 -3.62
CA ALA A 29 -8.37 13.54 -3.89
C ALA A 29 -9.02 12.52 -4.81
N ALA A 30 -10.20 12.04 -4.40
CA ALA A 30 -10.99 11.15 -5.22
C ALA A 30 -11.21 11.79 -6.60
N LYS A 31 -11.18 10.97 -7.65
CA LYS A 31 -11.48 11.41 -9.02
C LYS A 31 -12.90 11.98 -9.15
N ASN A 32 -13.79 11.58 -8.24
CA ASN A 32 -15.17 12.06 -8.10
C ASN A 32 -15.47 12.43 -6.62
N ILE A 33 -16.74 12.70 -6.28
CA ILE A 33 -17.17 13.04 -4.90
C ILE A 33 -17.00 11.87 -3.91
N VAL A 34 -16.87 10.63 -4.41
CA VAL A 34 -16.77 9.39 -3.62
C VAL A 34 -15.58 8.57 -4.10
N TYR A 35 -14.82 7.99 -3.17
CA TYR A 35 -13.76 7.03 -3.47
C TYR A 35 -14.34 5.70 -3.93
N VAL A 36 -13.82 5.18 -5.05
CA VAL A 36 -14.14 3.85 -5.57
C VAL A 36 -12.92 2.94 -5.41
N ILE A 37 -13.10 1.87 -4.64
CA ILE A 37 -12.07 0.87 -4.39
C ILE A 37 -12.50 -0.46 -5.02
N ALA A 38 -11.70 -0.99 -5.95
CA ALA A 38 -11.96 -2.28 -6.56
C ALA A 38 -11.49 -3.42 -5.65
N HIS A 39 -12.43 -4.00 -4.87
CA HIS A 39 -12.18 -5.16 -3.99
C HIS A 39 -11.56 -6.32 -4.76
N ARG A 40 -10.32 -6.72 -4.44
CA ARG A 40 -9.50 -7.74 -5.11
C ARG A 40 -9.27 -7.51 -6.61
N GLY A 41 -9.33 -6.25 -7.04
CA GLY A 41 -9.41 -5.88 -8.46
C GLY A 41 -10.83 -5.92 -9.02
N ALA A 42 -11.00 -5.45 -10.26
CA ALA A 42 -12.28 -5.52 -10.95
C ALA A 42 -12.51 -6.95 -11.49
N HIS A 43 -12.81 -7.88 -10.57
CA HIS A 43 -12.67 -9.33 -10.78
C HIS A 43 -13.97 -10.07 -11.16
N LYS A 44 -15.02 -9.37 -11.59
CA LYS A 44 -16.24 -10.04 -12.05
C LYS A 44 -15.96 -10.72 -13.40
N GLY A 45 -15.76 -12.04 -13.38
CA GLY A 45 -15.37 -12.82 -14.56
C GLY A 45 -13.89 -12.69 -14.94
N ILE A 46 -13.05 -12.19 -14.02
CA ILE A 46 -11.59 -12.10 -14.14
C ILE A 46 -11.01 -12.72 -12.86
N PRO A 47 -9.88 -13.44 -12.88
CA PRO A 47 -9.30 -13.99 -11.66
C PRO A 47 -9.05 -12.89 -10.62
N GLU A 48 -9.60 -13.04 -9.42
CA GLU A 48 -9.35 -12.09 -8.32
C GLU A 48 -7.86 -12.05 -7.96
N ASN A 49 -7.43 -10.94 -7.37
CA ASN A 49 -6.04 -10.73 -6.97
C ASN A 49 -5.01 -11.03 -8.08
N SER A 50 -5.26 -10.52 -9.28
CA SER A 50 -4.41 -10.76 -10.45
C SER A 50 -4.11 -9.45 -11.19
N LEU A 51 -2.98 -9.40 -11.89
CA LEU A 51 -2.62 -8.22 -12.70
C LEU A 51 -3.73 -7.85 -13.70
N PRO A 52 -4.41 -8.79 -14.40
CA PRO A 52 -5.56 -8.44 -15.24
C PRO A 52 -6.73 -7.79 -14.50
N ALA A 53 -7.09 -8.25 -13.30
CA ALA A 53 -8.16 -7.65 -12.51
C ALA A 53 -7.79 -6.24 -12.03
N TYR A 54 -6.51 -6.02 -11.71
CA TYR A 54 -5.99 -4.71 -11.32
C TYR A 54 -5.91 -3.75 -12.51
N GLN A 55 -5.43 -4.22 -13.66
CA GLN A 55 -5.44 -3.44 -14.90
C GLN A 55 -6.86 -3.04 -15.28
N LYS A 56 -7.84 -3.95 -15.13
CA LYS A 56 -9.24 -3.61 -15.38
C LYS A 56 -9.76 -2.51 -14.44
N ALA A 57 -9.33 -2.48 -13.18
CA ALA A 57 -9.70 -1.41 -12.25
C ALA A 57 -9.09 -0.05 -12.67
N ILE A 58 -7.85 -0.05 -13.18
CA ILE A 58 -7.21 1.13 -13.77
C ILE A 58 -8.03 1.63 -14.96
N ASP A 59 -8.38 0.74 -15.89
CA ASP A 59 -9.14 1.07 -17.11
C ASP A 59 -10.54 1.61 -16.81
N LEU A 60 -11.16 1.16 -15.71
CA LEU A 60 -12.46 1.65 -15.24
C LEU A 60 -12.35 2.99 -14.48
N GLY A 61 -11.13 3.48 -14.22
CA GLY A 61 -10.91 4.75 -13.56
C GLY A 61 -11.14 4.71 -12.05
N CYS A 62 -11.05 3.54 -11.40
CA CYS A 62 -11.11 3.45 -9.94
C CYS A 62 -10.02 4.31 -9.27
N ASP A 63 -10.27 4.72 -8.02
CA ASP A 63 -9.32 5.49 -7.23
C ASP A 63 -8.26 4.57 -6.61
N TYR A 64 -8.72 3.41 -6.11
CA TYR A 64 -7.88 2.39 -5.49
C TYR A 64 -8.23 0.99 -6.00
N VAL A 65 -7.25 0.10 -5.92
CA VAL A 65 -7.46 -1.34 -5.99
C VAL A 65 -7.13 -1.96 -4.64
N GLU A 66 -8.00 -2.84 -4.15
CA GLU A 66 -7.71 -3.60 -2.93
C GLU A 66 -6.94 -4.88 -3.28
N ILE A 67 -5.95 -5.21 -2.45
CA ILE A 67 -5.11 -6.38 -2.60
C ILE A 67 -4.95 -7.10 -1.25
N ASP A 68 -4.93 -8.43 -1.30
CA ASP A 68 -4.70 -9.25 -0.12
C ASP A 68 -3.24 -9.72 -0.04
N VAL A 69 -2.46 -9.22 0.92
CA VAL A 69 -1.02 -9.53 0.97
C VAL A 69 -0.71 -10.71 1.89
N ARG A 70 0.02 -11.70 1.35
CA ARG A 70 0.56 -12.88 2.06
C ARG A 70 2.04 -13.11 1.78
N THR A 71 2.68 -13.85 2.67
CA THR A 71 4.09 -14.20 2.66
C THR A 71 4.30 -15.66 2.26
N THR A 72 5.24 -15.90 1.35
CA THR A 72 5.65 -17.22 0.88
C THR A 72 6.65 -17.88 1.82
N LYS A 73 6.93 -19.17 1.62
CA LYS A 73 7.94 -19.94 2.36
C LYS A 73 9.34 -19.31 2.33
N ASP A 74 9.68 -18.67 1.21
CA ASP A 74 10.96 -18.01 0.94
C ASP A 74 10.89 -16.48 1.16
N ASN A 75 9.97 -16.02 2.02
CA ASN A 75 9.82 -14.63 2.46
C ASN A 75 9.61 -13.62 1.34
N LYS A 76 8.84 -14.00 0.31
CA LYS A 76 8.34 -13.11 -0.73
C LYS A 76 6.90 -12.73 -0.45
N PHE A 77 6.44 -11.61 -1.00
CA PHE A 77 5.08 -11.13 -0.82
C PHE A 77 4.28 -11.31 -2.10
N VAL A 78 3.10 -11.90 -1.96
CA VAL A 78 2.19 -12.23 -3.07
C VAL A 78 0.78 -11.77 -2.74
N SER A 79 -0.06 -11.60 -3.77
CA SER A 79 -1.47 -11.29 -3.56
C SER A 79 -2.40 -12.48 -3.73
N ILE A 80 -3.07 -12.88 -2.65
CA ILE A 80 -4.03 -14.00 -2.60
C ILE A 80 -4.82 -13.97 -1.27
N HIS A 81 -6.15 -13.96 -1.35
CA HIS A 81 -7.00 -13.76 -0.17
C HIS A 81 -6.92 -14.93 0.83
N ASN A 82 -7.20 -16.17 0.41
CA ASN A 82 -7.26 -17.29 1.34
C ASN A 82 -5.86 -17.75 1.77
N SER A 83 -5.78 -18.36 2.95
CA SER A 83 -4.52 -18.92 3.46
C SER A 83 -4.04 -20.14 2.67
N SER A 84 -4.89 -20.75 1.84
CA SER A 84 -4.56 -21.88 0.97
C SER A 84 -4.93 -21.63 -0.49
N VAL A 85 -4.22 -22.32 -1.39
CA VAL A 85 -4.36 -22.14 -2.85
C VAL A 85 -5.58 -22.85 -3.43
N ASP A 86 -6.18 -23.80 -2.69
CA ASP A 86 -7.23 -24.74 -3.13
C ASP A 86 -8.41 -24.07 -3.85
N ASN A 87 -8.80 -22.88 -3.40
CA ASN A 87 -9.94 -22.17 -3.97
C ASN A 87 -9.63 -21.57 -5.36
N TYR A 88 -8.36 -21.33 -5.67
CA TYR A 88 -7.90 -20.60 -6.86
C TYR A 88 -7.45 -21.50 -8.01
N VAL A 89 -7.00 -22.71 -7.70
CA VAL A 89 -6.39 -23.64 -8.65
C VAL A 89 -7.17 -24.95 -8.73
N LEU A 90 -7.00 -25.71 -9.81
CA LEU A 90 -7.74 -26.97 -10.04
C LEU A 90 -7.16 -28.13 -9.20
N ASP A 91 -5.86 -28.36 -9.29
CA ASP A 91 -5.23 -29.63 -8.86
C ASP A 91 -4.12 -29.45 -7.83
N LYS A 92 -4.16 -28.37 -7.04
CA LYS A 92 -3.18 -28.10 -5.99
C LYS A 92 -3.86 -27.67 -4.70
N LYS A 93 -3.29 -28.14 -3.59
CA LYS A 93 -3.75 -27.85 -2.24
C LYS A 93 -2.57 -27.42 -1.38
N GLY A 94 -2.86 -26.66 -0.33
CA GLY A 94 -1.88 -26.33 0.70
C GLY A 94 -1.82 -24.84 1.02
N LYS A 95 -1.24 -24.53 2.18
CA LYS A 95 -1.11 -23.16 2.65
C LYS A 95 -0.10 -22.38 1.80
N VAL A 96 -0.39 -21.10 1.55
CA VAL A 96 0.47 -20.19 0.77
C VAL A 96 1.89 -20.15 1.34
N ASN A 97 2.02 -20.07 2.67
CA ASN A 97 3.31 -20.04 3.36
C ASN A 97 4.11 -21.37 3.34
N ASN A 98 3.56 -22.44 2.74
CA ASN A 98 4.29 -23.68 2.51
C ASN A 98 4.93 -23.75 1.11
N PHE A 99 4.64 -22.79 0.23
CA PHE A 99 5.19 -22.73 -1.13
C PHE A 99 6.23 -21.62 -1.24
N THR A 100 7.28 -21.87 -2.02
CA THR A 100 8.18 -20.82 -2.51
C THR A 100 7.47 -19.95 -3.54
N LEU A 101 8.01 -18.74 -3.79
CA LEU A 101 7.48 -17.88 -4.85
C LEU A 101 7.47 -18.58 -6.21
N ALA A 102 8.55 -19.30 -6.55
CA ALA A 102 8.65 -20.03 -7.81
C ALA A 102 7.54 -21.09 -7.97
N GLU A 103 7.23 -21.83 -6.90
CA GLU A 103 6.14 -22.81 -6.90
C GLU A 103 4.76 -22.15 -7.04
N LEU A 104 4.52 -21.02 -6.35
CA LEU A 104 3.26 -20.27 -6.50
C LEU A 104 3.11 -19.66 -7.90
N LYS A 105 4.19 -19.15 -8.47
CA LYS A 105 4.23 -18.59 -9.82
C LYS A 105 3.99 -19.63 -10.91
N ALA A 106 4.18 -20.92 -10.63
CA ALA A 106 3.82 -21.99 -11.54
C ALA A 106 2.31 -22.30 -11.55
N LEU A 107 1.55 -21.82 -10.56
CA LEU A 107 0.12 -22.11 -10.45
C LEU A 107 -0.72 -21.24 -11.40
N ASP A 108 -1.70 -21.87 -12.05
CA ASP A 108 -2.70 -21.20 -12.87
C ASP A 108 -3.94 -20.86 -12.05
N ILE A 109 -4.12 -19.58 -11.72
CA ILE A 109 -5.29 -19.09 -10.99
C ILE A 109 -6.44 -18.68 -11.92
N GLY A 110 -6.23 -18.70 -13.24
CA GLY A 110 -7.22 -18.26 -14.21
C GLY A 110 -8.03 -19.38 -14.85
N ALA A 111 -7.47 -20.57 -14.98
CA ALA A 111 -8.15 -21.72 -15.60
C ALA A 111 -9.51 -22.07 -14.96
N LYS A 112 -9.69 -21.84 -13.66
CA LYS A 112 -10.98 -22.04 -12.96
C LYS A 112 -12.04 -20.99 -13.32
N VAL A 113 -11.60 -19.80 -13.71
CA VAL A 113 -12.49 -18.67 -14.00
C VAL A 113 -12.98 -18.74 -15.44
N GLY A 114 -12.08 -19.02 -16.38
CA GLY A 114 -12.40 -19.13 -17.80
C GLY A 114 -11.17 -19.48 -18.64
N SER A 115 -11.40 -20.10 -19.80
CA SER A 115 -10.33 -20.53 -20.71
C SER A 115 -9.47 -19.37 -21.23
N GLU A 116 -10.05 -18.18 -21.35
CA GLU A 116 -9.41 -16.94 -21.75
C GLU A 116 -8.42 -16.41 -20.70
N TRP A 117 -8.57 -16.84 -19.44
CA TRP A 117 -7.69 -16.47 -18.34
C TRP A 117 -6.63 -17.52 -18.05
N LYS A 118 -6.57 -18.59 -18.84
CA LYS A 118 -5.54 -19.62 -18.70
C LYS A 118 -4.17 -18.97 -18.70
N ASN A 119 -3.31 -19.47 -17.83
CA ASN A 119 -1.97 -18.97 -17.54
C ASN A 119 -1.88 -17.70 -16.68
N THR A 120 -2.99 -17.20 -16.11
CA THR A 120 -2.92 -16.13 -15.12
C THR A 120 -2.21 -16.63 -13.86
N ARG A 121 -1.24 -15.86 -13.36
CA ARG A 121 -0.42 -16.20 -12.19
C ARG A 121 -0.75 -15.32 -11.01
N ILE A 122 -0.49 -15.85 -9.81
CA ILE A 122 -0.46 -15.07 -8.57
C ILE A 122 0.61 -13.97 -8.72
N PRO A 123 0.26 -12.69 -8.55
CA PRO A 123 1.21 -11.60 -8.64
C PRO A 123 2.04 -11.46 -7.36
N THR A 124 3.28 -10.97 -7.49
CA THR A 124 4.05 -10.47 -6.34
C THR A 124 3.55 -9.08 -5.97
N PHE A 125 3.79 -8.67 -4.72
CA PHE A 125 3.51 -7.30 -4.32
C PHE A 125 4.29 -6.27 -5.17
N GLU A 126 5.51 -6.61 -5.58
CA GLU A 126 6.35 -5.75 -6.43
C GLU A 126 5.78 -5.56 -7.84
N GLU A 127 5.27 -6.61 -8.49
CA GLU A 127 4.58 -6.50 -9.79
C GLU A 127 3.30 -5.65 -9.68
N ILE A 128 2.62 -5.68 -8.54
CA ILE A 128 1.45 -4.84 -8.29
C ILE A 128 1.85 -3.37 -8.16
N LEU A 129 2.92 -3.08 -7.41
CA LEU A 129 3.46 -1.73 -7.29
C LEU A 129 3.89 -1.19 -8.67
N GLU A 130 4.59 -2.00 -9.47
CA GLU A 130 4.95 -1.66 -10.86
C GLU A 130 3.74 -1.32 -11.73
N LEU A 131 2.68 -2.12 -11.60
CA LEU A 131 1.45 -1.90 -12.36
C LEU A 131 0.75 -0.61 -11.93
N CYS A 132 0.63 -0.37 -10.61
CA CYS A 132 -0.22 0.67 -10.03
C CYS A 132 0.45 2.04 -9.93
N CYS A 133 1.78 2.10 -9.77
CA CYS A 133 2.53 3.34 -9.57
C CYS A 133 2.18 4.38 -10.64
N GLY A 134 1.74 5.57 -10.19
CA GLY A 134 1.32 6.68 -11.05
C GLY A 134 -0.04 6.51 -11.73
N LYS A 135 -0.78 5.42 -11.50
CA LYS A 135 -2.05 5.11 -12.19
C LYS A 135 -3.24 4.96 -11.23
N ILE A 136 -3.06 4.26 -10.11
CA ILE A 136 -4.10 3.94 -9.13
C ILE A 136 -3.50 3.77 -7.73
N GLY A 137 -4.24 4.12 -6.69
CA GLY A 137 -3.84 3.81 -5.32
C GLY A 137 -4.03 2.33 -4.98
N ILE A 138 -3.43 1.89 -3.87
CA ILE A 138 -3.56 0.52 -3.37
C ILE A 138 -4.19 0.55 -1.98
N TYR A 139 -5.21 -0.27 -1.76
CA TYR A 139 -5.74 -0.58 -0.44
C TYR A 139 -5.23 -1.96 -0.03
N ILE A 140 -4.30 -2.02 0.94
CA ILE A 140 -3.68 -3.27 1.37
C ILE A 140 -4.54 -3.89 2.47
N ASP A 141 -5.17 -5.04 2.19
CA ASP A 141 -5.67 -5.95 3.22
C ASP A 141 -4.51 -6.86 3.66
N LEU A 142 -3.93 -6.52 4.82
CA LEU A 142 -2.79 -7.24 5.37
C LEU A 142 -3.23 -8.56 5.98
N LYS A 143 -3.10 -9.66 5.23
CA LYS A 143 -3.38 -11.01 5.74
C LYS A 143 -2.22 -11.56 6.56
N ASP A 144 -1.01 -11.50 6.00
CA ASP A 144 0.25 -11.82 6.70
C ASP A 144 1.45 -11.22 5.94
N ALA A 145 2.20 -10.31 6.59
CA ALA A 145 3.52 -9.87 6.16
C ALA A 145 4.14 -8.93 7.21
N PRO A 146 5.48 -8.86 7.31
CA PRO A 146 6.14 -7.83 8.08
C PRO A 146 6.01 -6.46 7.38
N ILE A 147 5.25 -5.54 7.99
CA ILE A 147 5.04 -4.18 7.47
C ILE A 147 6.36 -3.45 7.12
N PRO A 148 7.45 -3.52 7.93
CA PRO A 148 8.71 -2.85 7.57
C PRO A 148 9.26 -3.25 6.20
N GLU A 149 9.12 -4.52 5.81
CA GLU A 149 9.61 -5.01 4.51
C GLU A 149 8.69 -4.57 3.36
N LEU A 150 7.36 -4.56 3.58
CA LEU A 150 6.43 -3.99 2.61
C LEU A 150 6.70 -2.50 2.39
N MET A 151 6.98 -1.75 3.47
CA MET A 151 7.30 -0.33 3.37
C MET A 151 8.59 -0.05 2.61
N LYS A 152 9.60 -0.93 2.66
CA LYS A 152 10.79 -0.81 1.81
C LYS A 152 10.42 -0.87 0.32
N LEU A 153 9.52 -1.78 -0.05
CA LEU A 153 9.03 -1.89 -1.43
C LEU A 153 8.16 -0.67 -1.80
N ILE A 154 7.23 -0.24 -0.96
CA ILE A 154 6.41 0.94 -1.23
C ILE A 154 7.27 2.19 -1.44
N ARG A 155 8.30 2.40 -0.60
CA ARG A 155 9.27 3.50 -0.75
C ARG A 155 10.10 3.40 -2.03
N LYS A 156 10.51 2.18 -2.42
CA LYS A 156 11.22 1.93 -3.69
C LYS A 156 10.42 2.41 -4.90
N TYR A 157 9.09 2.33 -4.85
CA TYR A 157 8.19 2.77 -5.92
C TYR A 157 7.56 4.15 -5.68
N HIS A 158 7.97 4.88 -4.63
CA HIS A 158 7.45 6.22 -4.30
C HIS A 158 5.91 6.26 -4.12
N MET A 159 5.32 5.20 -3.57
CA MET A 159 3.87 5.06 -3.38
C MET A 159 3.40 5.31 -1.94
N GLU A 160 4.21 5.91 -1.08
CA GLU A 160 3.91 6.09 0.36
C GLU A 160 2.61 6.84 0.62
N GLN A 161 2.25 7.77 -0.27
CA GLN A 161 1.01 8.57 -0.18
C GLN A 161 -0.16 7.95 -0.96
N ASP A 162 0.08 6.82 -1.64
CA ASP A 162 -0.87 6.15 -2.52
C ASP A 162 -1.38 4.83 -1.94
N VAL A 163 -1.01 4.51 -0.71
CA VAL A 163 -1.36 3.27 -0.03
C VAL A 163 -2.27 3.54 1.17
N LEU A 164 -3.45 2.93 1.16
CA LEU A 164 -4.33 2.80 2.31
C LEU A 164 -4.11 1.42 2.96
N TRP A 165 -4.12 1.36 4.28
CA TRP A 165 -3.88 0.12 5.04
C TRP A 165 -5.13 -0.37 5.75
N TYR A 166 -5.43 -1.64 5.59
CA TYR A 166 -6.27 -2.42 6.49
C TYR A 166 -5.40 -3.41 7.25
N ILE A 167 -5.29 -3.19 8.56
CA ILE A 167 -4.50 -4.03 9.46
C ILE A 167 -5.48 -4.66 10.45
N PRO A 168 -5.65 -6.00 10.44
CA PRO A 168 -6.48 -6.68 11.40
C PRO A 168 -6.01 -6.44 12.84
N ALA A 169 -6.94 -6.27 13.78
CA ALA A 169 -6.62 -5.90 15.17
C ALA A 169 -5.69 -6.90 15.90
N ASN A 170 -5.64 -8.16 15.47
CA ASN A 170 -4.74 -9.16 16.02
C ASN A 170 -3.26 -8.95 15.64
N TYR A 171 -2.95 -7.96 14.78
CA TYR A 171 -1.60 -7.48 14.50
C TYR A 171 -1.24 -6.25 15.38
N PHE A 172 -1.80 -6.17 16.59
CA PHE A 172 -1.72 -5.03 17.50
C PHE A 172 -0.28 -4.54 17.75
N GLU A 173 0.69 -5.43 17.95
CA GLU A 173 2.10 -5.04 18.14
C GLU A 173 2.70 -4.32 16.92
N GLN A 174 2.22 -4.61 15.71
CA GLN A 174 2.61 -3.90 14.50
C GLN A 174 1.95 -2.51 14.43
N ILE A 175 0.75 -2.37 15.03
CA ILE A 175 0.04 -1.10 15.17
C ILE A 175 0.76 -0.19 16.18
N GLU A 176 1.24 -0.73 17.29
CA GLU A 176 1.94 0.05 18.33
C GLU A 176 3.26 0.67 17.83
N ASN A 177 3.91 0.04 16.85
CA ASN A 177 5.15 0.54 16.24
C ASN A 177 4.91 1.34 14.93
N ILE A 178 3.67 1.73 14.64
CA ILE A 178 3.31 2.43 13.41
C ILE A 178 4.15 3.68 13.16
N GLU A 179 4.44 4.48 14.20
CA GLU A 179 5.25 5.69 14.05
C GLU A 179 6.65 5.38 13.53
N GLN A 180 7.29 4.31 14.03
CA GLN A 180 8.62 3.90 13.58
C GLN A 180 8.61 3.37 12.14
N VAL A 181 7.51 2.73 11.72
CA VAL A 181 7.43 2.04 10.42
C VAL A 181 6.98 2.98 9.29
N PHE A 182 6.01 3.84 9.59
CA PHE A 182 5.36 4.75 8.63
C PHE A 182 5.90 6.19 8.69
N GLY A 183 6.58 6.58 9.78
CA GLY A 183 7.08 7.94 9.98
C GLY A 183 5.98 9.00 9.85
N ASN A 184 6.32 10.16 9.30
CA ASN A 184 5.36 11.27 9.08
C ASN A 184 4.24 10.95 8.07
N SER A 185 4.25 9.77 7.43
CA SER A 185 3.26 9.40 6.40
C SER A 185 1.99 8.79 7.01
N PHE A 186 1.96 8.53 8.33
CA PHE A 186 0.76 8.03 8.99
C PHE A 186 -0.05 9.18 9.60
N PRO A 187 -1.33 9.37 9.23
CA PRO A 187 -2.19 10.28 9.96
C PRO A 187 -2.44 9.68 11.35
N MET A 188 -1.71 10.17 12.35
CA MET A 188 -1.92 9.78 13.75
C MET A 188 -3.40 9.90 14.11
N CYS A 189 -3.99 8.78 14.57
CA CYS A 189 -5.26 8.83 15.28
C CYS A 189 -4.98 9.55 16.62
N PRO A 190 -5.62 10.70 16.90
CA PRO A 190 -5.34 11.48 18.12
C PRO A 190 -5.57 10.70 19.43
N ILE A 191 -6.28 9.58 19.37
CA ILE A 191 -6.65 8.75 20.51
C ILE A 191 -5.46 7.93 21.04
N LEU A 192 -4.42 7.70 20.23
CA LEU A 192 -3.25 6.89 20.59
C LEU A 192 -1.97 7.71 20.83
N ALA A 193 -2.05 9.04 20.80
CA ALA A 193 -0.93 9.85 21.23
C ALA A 193 -0.58 9.49 22.69
N PRO A 194 0.70 9.21 23.03
CA PRO A 194 1.07 8.97 24.41
C PRO A 194 0.60 10.16 25.24
N LYS A 195 -0.13 9.88 26.33
CA LYS A 195 -0.47 10.91 27.30
C LYS A 195 0.86 11.46 27.81
N GLU A 196 1.11 12.75 27.56
CA GLU A 196 2.24 13.45 28.17
C GLU A 196 2.20 13.20 29.68
N THR A 197 3.27 12.61 30.20
CA THR A 197 3.49 12.36 31.63
C THR A 197 4.01 13.61 32.33
#